data_AF-A0A7C8YCD5-F1
#
_entry.id   AF-A0A7C8YCD5-F1
#
_cell.length_a   1.000
_cell.length_b   1.000
_cell.length_c   1.000
_cell.angle_alpha   90.00
_cell.angle_beta   90.00
_cell.angle_gamma   90.00
#
_symmetry.space_group_name_H-M   'P 1'
#
loop_
_entity.id
_entity.type
_entity.pdbx_description
1 polymer ?
#
loop_
_entity_poly.entity_id
_entity_poly.type
_entity_poly.pdbx_seq_one_letter_code
_entity_poly.pdbx_strand_id
1 'polypeptide(L)'
;KAVKALKDVYAHWVPEDRILCANLWSAELSKLAANAFLAQRISSVNAMSALCEATGADVTEVSHAVGKDTRIGPKFLNASVGFGGSCFQKDILNLVYICECNGLPEVAHYWKQVIIMNDYQKNR
;
A
#
# COMPACT_ATOMS: atom_id res chain seq x y z
N LYS A 1 22.46 -22.41 -2.53
CA LYS A 1 21.89 -23.72 -2.92
C LYS A 1 20.36 -23.73 -2.82
N ALA A 2 19.77 -23.41 -1.66
CA ALA A 2 18.31 -23.39 -1.46
C ALA A 2 17.54 -22.44 -2.40
N VAL A 3 17.98 -21.18 -2.54
CA VAL A 3 17.33 -20.20 -3.43
C VAL A 3 17.24 -20.70 -4.88
N LYS A 4 18.32 -21.29 -5.39
CA LYS A 4 18.36 -21.85 -6.75
C LYS A 4 17.37 -23.01 -6.91
N ALA A 5 17.35 -23.95 -5.95
CA ALA A 5 16.41 -25.06 -6.01
C ALA A 5 14.94 -24.61 -6.04
N LEU A 6 14.58 -23.58 -5.25
CA LEU A 6 13.23 -23.02 -5.28
C LEU A 6 12.95 -22.26 -6.58
N LYS A 7 13.93 -21.51 -7.10
CA LYS A 7 13.83 -20.83 -8.40
C LYS A 7 13.57 -21.84 -9.52
N ASP A 8 14.30 -22.96 -9.54
CA ASP A 8 14.17 -24.00 -10.56
C ASP A 8 12.74 -24.61 -10.55
N VAL A 9 12.10 -24.74 -9.38
CA VAL A 9 10.69 -25.15 -9.29
C VAL A 9 9.77 -24.12 -9.97
N TYR A 10 9.85 -22.84 -9.60
CA TYR A 10 8.98 -21.81 -10.18
C TYR A 10 9.24 -21.55 -11.67
N ALA A 11 10.46 -21.77 -12.15
CA ALA A 11 10.85 -21.57 -13.55
C ALA A 11 10.11 -22.52 -14.53
N HIS A 12 9.44 -23.57 -14.04
CA HIS A 12 8.61 -24.45 -14.86
C HIS A 12 7.39 -23.71 -15.48
N TRP A 13 6.91 -22.63 -14.85
CA TRP A 13 5.75 -21.87 -15.34
C TRP A 13 5.85 -20.35 -15.16
N VAL A 14 6.88 -19.84 -14.48
CA VAL A 14 7.14 -18.39 -14.32
C VAL A 14 8.41 -18.01 -15.08
N PRO A 15 8.34 -17.05 -16.02
CA PRO A 15 9.53 -16.50 -16.67
C PRO A 15 10.56 -16.00 -15.66
N GLU A 16 11.84 -16.31 -15.89
CA GLU A 16 12.91 -16.01 -14.93
C GLU A 16 13.06 -14.52 -14.60
N ASP A 17 12.77 -13.63 -15.55
CA ASP A 17 12.80 -12.17 -15.39
C ASP A 17 11.74 -11.67 -14.38
N ARG A 18 10.76 -12.50 -14.03
CA ARG A 18 9.74 -12.23 -13.01
C ARG A 18 10.04 -12.88 -11.66
N ILE A 19 11.14 -13.63 -11.53
CA ILE A 19 11.57 -14.24 -10.28
C ILE A 19 12.68 -13.38 -9.66
N LEU A 20 12.29 -12.52 -8.72
CA LEU A 20 13.22 -11.67 -7.99
C LEU A 20 13.79 -12.43 -6.77
N CYS A 21 15.11 -12.54 -6.69
CA CYS A 21 15.80 -13.11 -5.53
C CYS A 21 16.38 -11.98 -4.66
N ALA A 22 16.14 -12.05 -3.36
CA ALA A 22 16.65 -11.10 -2.37
C ALA A 22 17.13 -11.84 -1.11
N ASN A 23 17.71 -11.11 -0.16
CA ASN A 23 17.93 -11.64 1.19
C ASN A 23 16.59 -11.75 1.95
N LEU A 24 16.59 -12.50 3.05
CA LEU A 24 15.39 -12.80 3.84
C LEU A 24 14.65 -11.53 4.29
N TRP A 25 15.35 -10.61 4.95
CA TRP A 25 14.78 -9.36 5.45
C TRP A 25 14.17 -8.50 4.33
N SER A 26 14.87 -8.36 3.21
CA SER A 26 14.37 -7.62 2.06
C SER A 26 13.11 -8.27 1.46
N ALA A 27 13.05 -9.61 1.40
CA ALA A 27 11.88 -10.32 0.89
C ALA A 27 10.67 -10.14 1.81
N GLU A 28 10.85 -10.28 3.13
CA GLU A 28 9.78 -10.09 4.13
C GLU A 28 9.27 -8.65 4.13
N LEU A 29 10.17 -7.68 4.18
CA LEU A 29 9.80 -6.26 4.21
C LEU A 29 9.12 -5.82 2.91
N SER A 30 9.56 -6.33 1.75
CA SER A 30 8.93 -6.01 0.46
C SER A 30 7.44 -6.37 0.44
N LYS A 31 7.04 -7.44 1.13
CA LYS A 31 5.63 -7.84 1.20
C LYS A 31 4.81 -6.84 2.03
N LEU A 32 5.31 -6.44 3.19
CA LEU A 32 4.65 -5.44 4.05
C LEU A 32 4.57 -4.08 3.35
N ALA A 33 5.69 -3.64 2.76
CA ALA A 33 5.79 -2.37 2.05
C ALA A 33 4.80 -2.31 0.87
N ALA A 34 4.74 -3.34 0.02
CA ALA A 34 3.82 -3.36 -1.12
C ALA A 34 2.35 -3.21 -0.69
N ASN A 35 1.92 -3.91 0.35
CA ASN A 35 0.57 -3.80 0.89
C ASN A 35 0.32 -2.41 1.52
N ALA A 36 1.31 -1.84 2.21
CA ALA A 36 1.23 -0.50 2.78
C ALA A 36 1.09 0.57 1.68
N PHE A 37 1.86 0.49 0.59
CA PHE A 37 1.74 1.42 -0.55
C PHE A 37 0.37 1.33 -1.23
N LEU A 38 -0.16 0.13 -1.43
CA LEU A 38 -1.50 -0.05 -2.03
C LEU A 38 -2.59 0.57 -1.15
N ALA A 39 -2.56 0.31 0.16
CA ALA A 39 -3.49 0.89 1.11
C ALA A 39 -3.34 2.40 1.23
N GLN A 40 -2.09 2.90 1.21
CA GLN A 40 -1.81 4.34 1.26
C GLN A 40 -2.49 5.07 0.10
N ARG A 41 -2.41 4.54 -1.13
CA ARG A 41 -3.07 5.17 -2.28
C ARG A 41 -4.58 5.28 -2.11
N ILE A 42 -5.22 4.25 -1.56
CA ILE A 42 -6.66 4.27 -1.23
C ILE A 42 -6.94 5.35 -0.18
N SER A 43 -6.19 5.36 0.93
CA SER A 43 -6.37 6.38 1.99
C SER A 43 -6.12 7.80 1.48
N SER A 44 -5.15 8.01 0.60
CA SER A 44 -4.87 9.32 -0.01
C SER A 44 -6.03 9.81 -0.87
N VAL A 45 -6.63 8.95 -1.70
CA VAL A 45 -7.80 9.34 -2.50
C VAL A 45 -9.04 9.53 -1.63
N ASN A 46 -9.21 8.76 -0.55
CA ASN A 46 -10.28 8.96 0.43
C ASN A 46 -10.13 10.28 1.21
N ALA A 47 -8.90 10.72 1.49
CA ALA A 47 -8.66 12.05 2.03
C ALA A 47 -9.06 13.15 1.03
N MET A 48 -8.72 12.97 -0.25
CA MET A 48 -9.12 13.88 -1.32
C MET A 48 -10.63 13.92 -1.53
N SER A 49 -11.35 12.79 -1.35
CA SER A 49 -12.81 12.79 -1.49
C SER A 49 -13.49 13.67 -0.45
N ALA A 50 -13.03 13.67 0.81
CA ALA A 50 -13.54 14.59 1.83
C ALA A 50 -13.37 16.06 1.43
N LEU A 51 -12.20 16.39 0.86
CA LEU A 51 -11.93 17.74 0.40
C LEU A 51 -12.79 18.11 -0.81
N CYS A 52 -13.00 17.17 -1.74
CA CYS A 52 -13.88 17.35 -2.88
C CYS A 52 -15.32 17.63 -2.43
N GLU A 53 -15.84 16.88 -1.45
CA GLU A 53 -17.15 17.11 -0.83
C GLU A 53 -17.27 18.52 -0.23
N ALA A 54 -16.22 19.02 0.45
CA ALA A 54 -16.21 20.33 1.07
C ALA A 54 -16.08 21.51 0.08
N THR A 55 -15.56 21.25 -1.13
CA THR A 55 -15.24 22.29 -2.12
C THR A 55 -16.16 22.26 -3.35
N GLY A 56 -16.93 21.19 -3.53
CA GLY A 56 -17.77 20.97 -4.72
C GLY A 56 -17.02 20.37 -5.91
N ALA A 57 -15.79 19.90 -5.73
CA ALA A 57 -15.06 19.16 -6.77
C ALA A 57 -15.52 17.70 -6.86
N ASP A 58 -15.25 17.03 -7.99
CA ASP A 58 -15.51 15.60 -8.17
C ASP A 58 -14.21 14.79 -7.99
N VAL A 59 -14.19 13.89 -7.00
CA VAL A 59 -13.03 13.03 -6.72
C VAL A 59 -12.70 12.08 -7.87
N THR A 60 -13.69 11.71 -8.69
CA THR A 60 -13.52 10.84 -9.85
C THR A 60 -12.75 11.56 -10.95
N GLU A 61 -13.05 12.84 -11.17
CA GLU A 61 -12.31 13.70 -12.09
C GLU A 61 -10.89 13.95 -11.60
N VAL A 62 -10.73 14.28 -10.31
CA VAL A 62 -9.42 14.50 -9.69
C VAL A 62 -8.54 13.25 -9.79
N SER A 63 -9.10 12.07 -9.45
CA SER A 63 -8.38 10.80 -9.50
C SER A 63 -8.00 10.41 -10.93
N HIS A 64 -8.89 10.67 -11.90
CA HIS A 64 -8.58 10.46 -13.31
C HIS A 64 -7.45 11.38 -13.78
N ALA A 65 -7.48 12.67 -13.42
CA ALA A 65 -6.44 13.64 -13.78
C ALA A 65 -5.07 13.26 -13.18
N VAL A 66 -5.02 12.95 -11.89
CA VAL A 66 -3.80 12.51 -11.20
C VAL A 66 -3.27 11.19 -11.77
N GLY A 67 -4.17 10.25 -12.08
CA GLY A 67 -3.83 8.94 -12.64
C GLY A 67 -3.27 8.96 -14.06
N LYS A 68 -3.38 10.08 -14.80
CA LYS A 68 -2.75 10.25 -16.12
C LYS A 68 -1.23 10.42 -16.03
N ASP A 69 -0.72 10.90 -14.90
CA ASP A 69 0.72 10.95 -14.68
C ASP A 69 1.26 9.52 -14.52
N THR A 70 2.12 9.09 -15.45
CA THR A 70 2.63 7.72 -15.51
C THR A 70 3.50 7.33 -14.31
N ARG A 71 4.03 8.32 -13.56
CA ARG A 71 4.78 8.08 -12.32
C ARG A 71 3.86 7.68 -11.16
N ILE A 72 2.59 8.07 -11.23
CA ILE A 72 1.56 7.72 -10.24
C ILE A 72 0.76 6.52 -10.75
N GLY A 73 0.30 6.56 -12.00
CA GLY A 73 -0.53 5.56 -12.64
C GLY A 73 -1.98 5.54 -12.12
N PRO A 74 -2.92 4.92 -12.85
CA PRO A 74 -4.36 5.00 -12.57
C PRO A 74 -4.86 3.98 -11.54
N LYS A 75 -4.05 2.97 -11.18
CA LYS A 75 -4.51 1.87 -10.34
C LYS A 75 -4.59 2.28 -8.87
N PHE A 76 -5.53 1.69 -8.13
CA PHE A 76 -5.72 1.94 -6.70
C PHE A 76 -5.97 3.43 -6.37
N LEU A 77 -6.64 4.16 -7.27
CA LEU A 77 -7.05 5.56 -7.08
C LEU A 77 -8.58 5.74 -7.09
N ASN A 78 -9.32 4.72 -6.68
CA ASN A 78 -10.78 4.84 -6.57
C ASN A 78 -11.14 5.13 -5.11
N ALA A 79 -11.84 6.24 -4.88
CA ALA A 79 -12.39 6.54 -3.56
C ALA A 79 -13.41 5.46 -3.17
N SER A 80 -13.46 5.12 -1.87
CA SER A 80 -14.42 4.15 -1.33
C SER A 80 -14.83 4.51 0.09
N VAL A 81 -15.73 3.73 0.69
CA VAL A 81 -16.07 3.81 2.13
C VAL A 81 -14.91 3.42 3.07
N GLY A 82 -13.74 3.13 2.52
CA GLY A 82 -12.58 2.60 3.22
C GLY A 82 -12.17 1.24 2.68
N PHE A 83 -10.89 0.90 2.80
CA PHE A 83 -10.42 -0.45 2.55
C PHE A 83 -10.77 -1.38 3.72
N GLY A 84 -11.13 -2.61 3.37
CA GLY A 84 -11.36 -3.71 4.30
C GLY A 84 -10.45 -4.90 4.00
N GLY A 85 -10.85 -6.07 4.51
CA GLY A 85 -10.09 -7.31 4.37
C GLY A 85 -9.00 -7.49 5.43
N SER A 86 -8.54 -8.73 5.59
CA SER A 86 -7.61 -9.11 6.66
C SER A 86 -6.15 -8.70 6.43
N CYS A 87 -5.79 -8.29 5.20
CA CYS A 87 -4.39 -8.09 4.80
C CYS A 87 -3.87 -6.68 5.07
N PHE A 88 -4.53 -5.63 4.55
CA PHE A 88 -3.95 -4.27 4.59
C PHE A 88 -3.78 -3.73 6.01
N GLN A 89 -4.84 -3.77 6.83
CA GLN A 89 -4.76 -3.23 8.19
C GLN A 89 -3.74 -4.00 9.05
N LYS A 90 -3.76 -5.33 8.98
CA LYS A 90 -2.83 -6.19 9.71
C LYS A 90 -1.38 -5.93 9.31
N ASP A 91 -1.08 -5.86 8.01
CA ASP A 91 0.29 -5.73 7.53
C ASP A 91 0.87 -4.33 7.82
N ILE A 92 0.03 -3.29 7.77
CA ILE A 92 0.45 -1.92 8.15
C ILE A 92 0.68 -1.83 9.66
N LEU A 93 -0.20 -2.42 10.48
CA LEU A 93 0.02 -2.45 11.94
C LEU A 93 1.29 -3.22 12.30
N ASN A 94 1.60 -4.31 11.58
CA ASN A 94 2.86 -5.02 11.73
C ASN A 94 4.06 -4.14 11.34
N LEU A 95 3.97 -3.42 10.20
CA LEU A 95 5.01 -2.46 9.79
C LEU A 95 5.24 -1.35 10.84
N VAL A 96 4.16 -0.78 11.39
CA VAL A 96 4.23 0.21 12.47
C VAL A 96 4.94 -0.37 13.69
N TYR A 97 4.57 -1.58 14.12
CA TYR A 97 5.20 -2.27 15.24
C TYR A 97 6.70 -2.52 15.01
N ILE A 98 7.08 -2.98 13.80
CA ILE A 98 8.50 -3.17 13.44
C ILE A 98 9.25 -1.84 13.54
N CYS A 99 8.69 -0.73 13.05
CA CYS A 99 9.30 0.59 13.17
C CYS A 99 9.49 1.01 14.64
N GLU A 100 8.48 0.82 15.49
CA GLU A 100 8.57 1.13 16.93
C GLU A 100 9.67 0.30 17.62
N CYS A 101 9.74 -1.01 17.35
CA CYS A 101 10.77 -1.90 17.91
C CYS A 101 12.19 -1.53 17.49
N ASN A 102 12.36 -0.86 16.35
CA ASN A 102 13.65 -0.40 15.86
C ASN A 102 13.95 1.07 16.24
N GLY A 103 13.14 1.69 17.09
CA GLY A 103 13.36 3.07 17.54
C GLY A 103 13.12 4.12 16.45
N LEU A 104 12.20 3.85 15.51
CA LEU A 104 11.83 4.74 14.41
C LEU A 104 10.39 5.29 14.58
N PRO A 105 10.12 6.12 15.60
CA PRO A 105 8.77 6.57 15.93
C PRO A 105 8.15 7.46 14.84
N GLU A 106 8.93 8.25 14.11
CA GLU A 106 8.44 9.09 13.01
C GLU A 106 7.91 8.24 11.84
N VAL A 107 8.62 7.14 11.54
CA VAL A 107 8.24 6.20 10.46
C VAL A 107 6.99 5.41 10.86
N ALA A 108 6.93 4.97 12.12
CA ALA A 108 5.73 4.35 12.68
C ALA A 108 4.52 5.28 12.59
N HIS A 109 4.68 6.55 12.98
CA HIS A 109 3.61 7.54 12.92
C HIS A 109 3.13 7.77 11.48
N TYR A 110 4.04 7.89 10.52
CA TYR A 110 3.71 8.06 9.10
C TYR A 110 2.82 6.93 8.58
N TRP A 111 3.21 5.66 8.79
CA TRP A 111 2.40 4.53 8.30
C TRP A 111 1.08 4.37 9.06
N LYS A 112 1.04 4.76 10.34
CA LYS A 112 -0.19 4.76 11.13
C LYS A 112 -1.26 5.71 10.59
N GLN A 113 -0.87 6.82 9.94
CA GLN A 113 -1.81 7.74 9.29
C GLN A 113 -2.67 7.06 8.22
N VAL A 114 -2.15 6.04 7.54
CA VAL A 114 -2.91 5.29 6.53
C VAL A 114 -4.13 4.61 7.16
N ILE A 115 -3.98 4.06 8.37
CA ILE A 115 -5.07 3.44 9.13
C ILE A 115 -6.03 4.50 9.68
N ILE A 116 -5.50 5.55 10.29
CA ILE A 116 -6.31 6.63 10.87
C ILE A 116 -7.22 7.25 9.80
N MET A 117 -6.69 7.53 8.62
CA MET A 117 -7.47 8.08 7.50
C MET A 117 -8.55 7.09 7.01
N ASN A 118 -8.24 5.80 6.99
CA ASN A 118 -9.20 4.77 6.60
C ASN A 118 -10.35 4.64 7.62
N ASP A 119 -10.04 4.73 8.91
CA ASP A 119 -11.06 4.69 9.97
C ASP A 119 -11.89 5.98 10.00
N TYR A 120 -11.29 7.14 9.72
CA TYR A 120 -12.03 8.37 9.47
C TYR A 120 -13.02 8.21 8.31
N GLN A 121 -12.57 7.64 7.17
CA GLN A 121 -13.43 7.39 6.01
C GLN A 121 -14.65 6.52 6.34
N LYS A 122 -14.47 5.48 7.17
CA LYS A 122 -15.54 4.56 7.54
C LYS A 122 -16.61 5.18 8.44
N ASN A 123 -16.23 6.20 9.21
CA ASN A 123 -17.07 6.77 10.27
C ASN A 123 -17.74 8.09 9.88
N ARG A 124 -17.39 8.68 8.74
CA ARG A 124 -17.96 9.96 8.28
C ARG A 124 -19.25 9.79 7.49
#